data_AF-A0A371AXV2-F1
#
_entry.id   AF-A0A371AXV2-F1
#
_cell.length_a   1.000
_cell.length_b   1.000
_cell.length_c   1.000
_cell.angle_alpha   90.00
_cell.angle_beta   90.00
_cell.angle_gamma   90.00
#
_symmetry.space_group_name_H-M   'P 1'
#
loop_
_entity.id
_entity.type
_entity.pdbx_description
1 polymer ?
#
loop_
_entity_poly.entity_id
_entity_poly.type
_entity_poly.pdbx_seq_one_letter_code
_entity_poly.pdbx_strand_id
1 'polypeptide(L)'
;MQINTSKELSTENKEFIQYQQILESLFDYRNKAIMEQNEEILKELYDTEHKLGLWAYEHEVKKMKYLNNWSYKQGVTFKDIKTRVKLSAFKEKEEDLYGVICAVSTEYTYTYNNEPKVKNISRIGTHHYLNIRTIDGNYIITKEWYTDPFADSLNLENIKSDEIREYILNQPPAQYELSDKVQKAVEYAHMYCGAASDEKYGLKYNSKTYRNHNPEGGDCANYASQIMFESGAFSKNRTWNYSNGSGTKAWLNAQGFKNYILNSGRGSLLAQGSYEDVYRAAYKLRPGDVVAYEKNGRITHVSTVTGLDSKGYPLVTCHNTDRVLVPYDLGWSNKKIRFHLLHVHY
;
A
#
# COMPACT_ATOMS: atom_id res chain seq x y z
N MET A 1 36.58 -27.83 -21.51
CA MET A 1 35.15 -27.85 -21.87
C MET A 1 34.55 -26.53 -21.42
N GLN A 2 34.54 -25.53 -22.30
CA GLN A 2 33.93 -24.23 -22.02
C GLN A 2 32.42 -24.39 -22.11
N ILE A 3 31.72 -24.22 -20.99
CA ILE A 3 30.26 -24.07 -21.00
C ILE A 3 29.99 -22.59 -21.21
N ASN A 4 29.78 -22.24 -22.47
CA ASN A 4 29.16 -20.98 -22.85
C ASN A 4 27.67 -21.26 -23.01
N THR A 5 26.81 -20.52 -22.31
CA THR A 5 25.39 -20.37 -22.67
C THR A 5 24.83 -19.11 -22.03
N SER A 6 25.27 -17.95 -22.52
CA SER A 6 24.41 -16.77 -22.51
C SER A 6 23.22 -17.08 -23.45
N LYS A 7 22.07 -17.43 -22.87
CA LYS A 7 20.82 -17.59 -23.62
C LYS A 7 20.45 -16.22 -24.19
N GLU A 8 20.55 -16.03 -25.51
CA GLU A 8 20.03 -14.82 -26.15
C GLU A 8 18.53 -14.70 -25.87
N LEU A 9 18.12 -13.55 -25.33
CA LEU A 9 16.71 -13.21 -25.11
C LEU A 9 16.01 -13.11 -26.49
N SER A 10 14.82 -13.70 -26.60
CA SER A 10 13.97 -13.54 -27.79
C SER A 10 13.64 -12.05 -28.04
N THR A 11 13.34 -11.69 -29.29
CA THR A 11 12.96 -10.32 -29.67
C THR A 11 11.79 -9.79 -28.84
N GLU A 12 10.76 -10.61 -28.64
CA GLU A 12 9.61 -10.29 -27.77
C GLU A 12 10.05 -10.00 -26.32
N ASN A 13 10.99 -10.78 -25.76
CA ASN A 13 11.51 -10.51 -24.42
C ASN A 13 12.33 -9.22 -24.35
N LYS A 14 13.07 -8.86 -25.41
CA LYS A 14 13.82 -7.60 -25.47
C LYS A 14 12.89 -6.39 -25.52
N GLU A 15 11.82 -6.50 -26.31
CA GLU A 15 10.78 -5.47 -26.45
C GLU A 15 10.02 -5.25 -25.13
N PHE A 16 9.63 -6.34 -24.44
CA PHE A 16 9.02 -6.26 -23.11
C PHE A 16 9.91 -5.54 -22.08
N ILE A 17 11.22 -5.84 -22.07
CA ILE A 17 12.18 -5.19 -21.16
C ILE A 17 12.28 -3.69 -21.48
N GLN A 18 12.35 -3.33 -22.76
CA GLN A 18 12.42 -1.93 -23.19
C GLN A 18 11.17 -1.14 -22.76
N TYR A 19 9.97 -1.66 -23.02
CA TYR A 19 8.73 -0.99 -22.60
C TYR A 19 8.57 -0.92 -21.09
N GLN A 20 9.04 -1.92 -20.34
CA GLN A 20 9.04 -1.84 -18.89
C GLN A 20 9.90 -0.67 -18.39
N GLN A 21 11.10 -0.47 -18.95
CA GLN A 21 11.97 0.66 -18.60
C GLN A 21 11.36 2.02 -18.96
N ILE A 22 10.65 2.09 -20.09
CA ILE A 22 9.90 3.29 -20.51
C ILE A 22 8.79 3.60 -19.51
N LEU A 23 8.02 2.59 -19.09
CA LEU A 23 6.95 2.75 -18.10
C LEU A 23 7.49 3.17 -16.73
N GLU A 24 8.63 2.60 -16.30
CA GLU A 24 9.31 3.02 -15.08
C GLU A 24 9.73 4.49 -15.16
N SER A 25 10.33 4.91 -16.28
CA SER A 25 10.74 6.29 -16.49
C SER A 25 9.54 7.25 -16.51
N LEU A 26 8.44 6.86 -17.15
CA LEU A 26 7.18 7.62 -17.17
C LEU A 26 6.62 7.81 -15.76
N PHE A 27 6.57 6.73 -14.96
CA PHE A 27 6.06 6.79 -13.59
C PHE A 27 7.01 7.55 -12.65
N ASP A 28 8.31 7.41 -12.79
CA ASP A 28 9.30 8.18 -12.01
C ASP A 28 9.20 9.67 -12.34
N TYR A 29 8.99 10.04 -13.60
CA TYR A 29 8.79 11.45 -13.99
C TYR A 29 7.48 12.01 -13.44
N ARG A 30 6.38 11.24 -13.50
CA ARG A 30 5.12 11.56 -12.81
C ARG A 30 5.32 11.77 -11.31
N ASN A 31 6.04 10.86 -10.66
CA ASN A 31 6.31 10.91 -9.22
C ASN A 31 7.14 12.14 -8.84
N LYS A 32 8.11 12.52 -9.68
CA LYS A 32 8.86 13.77 -9.51
C LYS A 32 7.94 15.00 -9.56
N ALA A 33 7.06 15.07 -10.56
CA ALA A 33 6.09 16.17 -10.66
C ALA A 33 5.15 16.24 -9.44
N ILE A 34 4.72 15.08 -8.91
CA ILE A 34 3.95 15.00 -7.66
C ILE A 34 4.73 15.58 -6.48
N MET A 35 6.01 15.20 -6.31
CA MET A 35 6.83 15.70 -5.21
C MET A 35 7.09 17.20 -5.31
N GLU A 36 7.29 17.71 -6.53
CA GLU A 36 7.56 19.13 -6.81
C GLU A 36 6.29 19.99 -6.87
N GLN A 37 5.11 19.37 -6.70
CA GLN A 37 3.80 20.02 -6.84
C GLN A 37 3.60 20.68 -8.22
N ASN A 38 4.17 20.09 -9.27
CA ASN A 38 4.17 20.64 -10.62
C ASN A 38 2.98 20.10 -11.44
N GLU A 39 1.87 20.85 -11.41
CA GLU A 39 0.65 20.50 -12.17
C GLU A 39 0.84 20.56 -13.69
N GLU A 40 1.76 21.40 -14.19
CA GLU A 40 2.03 21.55 -15.63
C GLU A 40 2.71 20.31 -16.19
N ILE A 41 3.80 19.84 -15.55
CA ILE A 41 4.46 18.59 -15.92
C ILE A 41 3.49 17.42 -15.80
N LEU A 42 2.67 17.37 -14.74
CA LEU A 42 1.65 16.33 -14.63
C LEU A 42 0.70 16.37 -15.81
N LYS A 43 0.24 17.55 -16.23
CA LYS A 43 -0.73 17.70 -17.33
C LYS A 43 -0.17 17.18 -18.64
N GLU A 44 1.10 17.43 -18.93
CA GLU A 44 1.78 16.99 -20.16
C GLU A 44 1.83 15.47 -20.33
N LEU A 45 1.71 14.69 -19.24
CA LEU A 45 1.73 13.22 -19.31
C LEU A 45 0.38 12.61 -19.73
N TYR A 46 -0.68 13.41 -19.83
CA TYR A 46 -2.04 12.92 -20.05
C TYR A 46 -2.71 13.62 -21.24
N ASP A 47 -3.57 12.88 -21.92
CA ASP A 47 -4.47 13.42 -22.93
C ASP A 47 -5.64 14.15 -22.25
N THR A 48 -5.44 15.44 -21.93
CA THR A 48 -6.46 16.23 -21.24
C THR A 48 -7.58 16.74 -22.14
N GLU A 49 -7.46 16.58 -23.46
CA GLU A 49 -8.51 16.93 -24.42
C GLU A 49 -9.65 15.90 -24.40
N HIS A 50 -9.33 14.65 -24.03
CA HIS A 50 -10.31 13.57 -23.93
C HIS A 50 -10.65 13.21 -22.48
N LYS A 51 -11.93 12.92 -22.26
CA LYS A 51 -12.52 12.66 -20.93
C LYS A 51 -11.76 11.63 -20.08
N LEU A 52 -11.29 10.53 -20.67
CA LEU A 52 -10.61 9.47 -19.92
C LEU A 52 -9.19 9.86 -19.49
N GLY A 53 -8.46 10.61 -20.32
CA GLY A 53 -7.15 11.13 -19.98
C GLY A 53 -7.25 12.29 -18.99
N LEU A 54 -8.22 13.20 -19.20
CA LEU A 54 -8.53 14.27 -18.24
C LEU A 54 -8.84 13.73 -16.84
N TRP A 55 -9.68 12.68 -16.74
CA TRP A 55 -9.99 12.05 -15.46
C TRP A 55 -8.78 11.42 -14.77
N ALA A 56 -7.88 10.79 -15.54
CA ALA A 56 -6.65 10.22 -15.00
C ALA A 56 -5.70 11.31 -14.48
N TYR A 57 -5.55 12.41 -15.23
CA TYR A 57 -4.80 13.59 -14.79
C TYR A 57 -5.38 14.20 -13.50
N GLU A 58 -6.69 14.49 -13.47
CA GLU A 58 -7.35 15.09 -12.31
C GLU A 58 -7.22 14.22 -11.05
N HIS A 59 -7.19 12.89 -11.23
CA HIS A 59 -6.95 11.95 -10.15
C HIS A 59 -5.54 12.08 -9.57
N GLU A 60 -4.50 12.15 -10.40
CA GLU A 60 -3.13 12.35 -9.92
C GLU A 60 -2.93 13.73 -9.27
N VAL A 61 -3.60 14.78 -9.76
CA VAL A 61 -3.60 16.10 -9.10
C VAL A 61 -4.20 16.02 -7.69
N LYS A 62 -5.30 15.26 -7.50
CA LYS A 62 -5.88 15.03 -6.17
C LYS A 62 -4.93 14.28 -5.26
N LYS A 63 -4.28 13.23 -5.76
CA LYS A 63 -3.28 12.45 -5.02
C LYS A 63 -2.07 13.30 -4.63
N MET A 64 -1.58 14.15 -5.54
CA MET A 64 -0.51 15.11 -5.28
C MET A 64 -0.85 16.06 -4.12
N LYS A 65 -2.05 16.64 -4.15
CA LYS A 65 -2.57 17.52 -3.09
C LYS A 65 -2.75 16.77 -1.77
N TYR A 66 -3.24 15.53 -1.83
CA TYR A 66 -3.41 14.67 -0.67
C TYR A 66 -2.06 14.38 0.02
N LEU A 67 -1.06 13.93 -0.73
CA LEU A 67 0.28 13.63 -0.19
C LEU A 67 0.93 14.85 0.45
N ASN A 68 0.76 16.04 -0.14
CA ASN A 68 1.24 17.30 0.44
C ASN A 68 0.53 17.67 1.75
N ASN A 69 -0.80 17.49 1.82
CA ASN A 69 -1.54 17.73 3.05
C ASN A 69 -1.18 16.74 4.16
N TRP A 70 -1.04 15.46 3.79
CA TRP A 70 -0.62 14.42 4.72
C TRP A 70 0.81 14.66 5.22
N SER A 71 1.75 15.00 4.33
CA SER A 71 3.14 15.27 4.72
C SER A 71 3.26 16.46 5.66
N TYR A 72 2.46 17.52 5.43
CA TYR A 72 2.34 18.64 6.36
C TYR A 72 1.86 18.19 7.73
N LYS A 73 0.73 17.46 7.81
CA LYS A 73 0.18 16.97 9.09
C LYS A 73 1.19 16.08 9.81
N GLN A 74 1.84 15.17 9.10
CA GLN A 74 2.79 14.24 9.68
C GLN A 74 4.12 14.92 10.07
N GLY A 75 4.42 16.10 9.53
CA GLY A 75 5.70 16.79 9.75
C GLY A 75 6.86 16.14 9.00
N VAL A 76 6.60 15.59 7.82
CA VAL A 76 7.60 14.87 7.00
C VAL A 76 7.81 15.55 5.65
N THR A 77 8.95 15.22 5.04
CA THR A 77 9.27 15.56 3.65
C THR A 77 9.55 14.27 2.89
N PHE A 78 8.85 14.04 1.79
CA PHE A 78 9.22 12.98 0.84
C PHE A 78 10.55 13.34 0.16
N LYS A 79 11.49 12.40 0.16
CA LYS A 79 12.82 12.57 -0.43
C LYS A 79 12.95 11.87 -1.78
N ASP A 80 12.19 10.81 -1.95
CA ASP A 80 12.23 9.99 -3.16
C ASP A 80 10.92 9.22 -3.27
N ILE A 81 10.38 9.12 -4.49
CA ILE A 81 9.26 8.24 -4.81
C ILE A 81 9.65 7.48 -6.08
N LYS A 82 10.04 6.22 -5.91
CA LYS A 82 10.57 5.37 -6.98
C LYS A 82 9.62 4.27 -7.34
N THR A 83 9.50 4.01 -8.63
CA THR A 83 8.64 2.96 -9.14
C THR A 83 9.43 1.82 -9.77
N ARG A 84 8.90 0.61 -9.59
CA ARG A 84 9.28 -0.60 -10.33
C ARG A 84 8.04 -1.15 -11.01
N VAL A 85 8.19 -1.55 -12.26
CA VAL A 85 7.08 -2.03 -13.07
C VAL A 85 7.31 -3.49 -13.38
N LYS A 86 6.25 -4.30 -13.28
CA LYS A 86 6.21 -5.65 -13.84
C LYS A 86 5.16 -5.67 -14.94
N LEU A 87 5.63 -5.62 -16.18
CA LEU A 87 4.77 -5.63 -17.36
C LEU A 87 4.13 -7.01 -17.54
N SER A 88 2.81 -7.05 -17.68
CA SER A 88 2.04 -8.29 -17.89
C SER A 88 1.45 -8.37 -19.30
N ALA A 89 1.08 -7.23 -19.89
CA ALA A 89 0.65 -7.16 -21.28
C ALA A 89 0.98 -5.79 -21.86
N PHE A 90 1.40 -5.79 -23.12
CA PHE A 90 1.58 -4.62 -23.96
C PHE A 90 1.08 -4.98 -25.35
N LYS A 91 0.03 -4.33 -25.82
CA LYS A 91 -0.62 -4.66 -27.09
C LYS A 91 -1.03 -3.40 -27.82
N GLU A 92 -0.58 -3.26 -29.05
CA GLU A 92 -1.10 -2.26 -29.96
C GLU A 92 -2.59 -2.51 -30.20
N LYS A 93 -3.39 -1.45 -30.11
CA LYS A 93 -4.84 -1.47 -30.32
C LYS A 93 -5.23 -0.77 -31.61
N GLU A 94 -4.55 0.34 -31.86
CA GLU A 94 -4.62 1.20 -33.03
C GLU A 94 -3.20 1.72 -33.27
N GLU A 95 -2.94 2.29 -34.44
CA GLU A 95 -1.66 2.92 -34.74
C GLU A 95 -1.23 3.86 -33.59
N ASP A 96 -0.04 3.59 -33.06
CA ASP A 96 0.59 4.30 -31.94
C ASP A 96 -0.17 4.26 -30.60
N LEU A 97 -1.23 3.45 -30.46
CA LEU A 97 -2.00 3.32 -29.23
C LEU A 97 -1.84 1.93 -28.61
N TYR A 98 -1.27 1.87 -27.41
CA TYR A 98 -0.97 0.62 -26.73
C TYR A 98 -1.80 0.45 -25.47
N GLY A 99 -2.45 -0.71 -25.34
CA GLY A 99 -3.03 -1.17 -24.09
C GLY A 99 -1.98 -1.87 -23.23
N VAL A 100 -1.86 -1.43 -21.98
CA VAL A 100 -0.86 -1.89 -21.03
C VAL A 100 -1.54 -2.44 -19.77
N ILE A 101 -1.08 -3.60 -19.32
CA ILE A 101 -1.41 -4.17 -18.00
C ILE A 101 -0.10 -4.38 -17.26
N CYS A 102 0.02 -3.79 -16.08
CA CYS A 102 1.21 -3.94 -15.26
C CYS A 102 0.91 -3.92 -13.76
N ALA A 103 1.78 -4.57 -12.98
CA ALA A 103 1.88 -4.32 -11.55
C ALA A 103 2.94 -3.24 -11.32
N VAL A 104 2.65 -2.32 -10.40
CA VAL A 104 3.48 -1.16 -10.11
C VAL A 104 3.79 -1.18 -8.62
N SER A 105 5.08 -1.21 -8.29
CA SER A 105 5.57 -1.16 -6.92
C SER A 105 6.21 0.19 -6.68
N THR A 106 5.58 1.02 -5.84
CA THR A 106 6.01 2.39 -5.58
C THR A 106 6.56 2.51 -4.16
N GLU A 107 7.84 2.84 -4.05
CA GLU A 107 8.55 3.06 -2.79
C GLU A 107 8.57 4.55 -2.45
N TYR A 108 8.12 4.89 -1.25
CA TYR A 108 8.11 6.24 -0.72
C TYR A 108 9.17 6.34 0.38
N THR A 109 10.20 7.15 0.14
CA THR A 109 11.20 7.52 1.15
C THR A 109 10.84 8.88 1.72
N TYR A 110 10.74 8.98 3.05
CA TYR A 110 10.47 10.24 3.74
C TYR A 110 11.32 10.41 5.00
N THR A 111 11.49 11.65 5.42
CA THR A 111 12.20 12.01 6.65
C THR A 111 11.34 12.96 7.47
N TYR A 112 11.39 12.86 8.80
CA TYR A 112 10.81 13.89 9.65
C TYR A 112 11.59 15.20 9.51
N ASN A 113 10.87 16.33 9.54
CA ASN A 113 11.45 17.64 9.28
C ASN A 113 12.49 18.05 10.35
N ASN A 114 12.33 17.58 11.59
CA ASN A 114 13.29 17.78 12.68
C ASN A 114 14.43 16.74 12.70
N GLU A 115 14.36 15.68 11.88
CA GLU A 115 15.37 14.61 11.79
C GLU A 115 15.67 14.25 10.32
N PRO A 116 16.14 15.20 9.50
CA PRO A 116 16.25 15.04 8.04
C PRO A 116 17.28 13.99 7.59
N LYS A 117 18.07 13.45 8.51
CA LYS A 117 19.06 12.40 8.24
C LYS A 117 18.51 10.98 8.42
N VAL A 118 17.39 10.82 9.13
CA VAL A 118 16.79 9.52 9.42
C VAL A 118 15.70 9.23 8.40
N LYS A 119 15.94 8.24 7.54
CA LYS A 119 15.03 7.84 6.47
C LYS A 119 14.04 6.80 6.97
N ASN A 120 12.79 6.96 6.56
CA ASN A 120 11.74 5.95 6.67
C ASN A 120 11.32 5.54 5.26
N ILE A 121 10.93 4.28 5.09
CA ILE A 121 10.58 3.70 3.80
C ILE A 121 9.25 3.00 3.93
N SER A 122 8.37 3.21 2.96
CA SER A 122 7.12 2.47 2.80
C SER A 122 6.94 2.10 1.34
N ARG A 123 6.15 1.05 1.07
CA ARG A 123 5.90 0.59 -0.31
C ARG A 123 4.43 0.31 -0.53
N ILE A 124 3.93 0.73 -1.69
CA ILE A 124 2.57 0.45 -2.13
C ILE A 124 2.60 -0.24 -3.49
N GLY A 125 1.88 -1.34 -3.59
CA GLY A 125 1.70 -2.13 -4.79
C GLY A 125 0.32 -1.91 -5.40
N THR A 126 0.28 -1.55 -6.67
CA THR A 126 -0.94 -1.28 -7.44
C THR A 126 -0.94 -2.06 -8.75
N HIS A 127 -2.12 -2.32 -9.29
CA HIS A 127 -2.30 -3.01 -10.57
C HIS A 127 -2.98 -2.04 -11.53
N HIS A 128 -2.31 -1.73 -12.64
CA HIS A 128 -2.73 -0.70 -13.59
C HIS A 128 -3.19 -1.34 -14.90
N TYR A 129 -4.27 -0.77 -15.43
CA TYR A 129 -4.65 -0.88 -16.83
C TYR A 129 -4.61 0.52 -17.44
N LEU A 130 -3.73 0.74 -18.41
CA LEU A 130 -3.61 2.03 -19.06
C LEU A 130 -3.55 1.92 -20.59
N ASN A 131 -3.97 2.98 -21.26
CA ASN A 131 -3.70 3.18 -22.66
C ASN A 131 -2.66 4.29 -22.80
N ILE A 132 -1.63 4.04 -23.60
CA ILE A 132 -0.57 5.01 -23.89
C ILE A 132 -0.53 5.23 -25.39
N ARG A 133 -0.52 6.50 -25.80
CA ARG A 133 -0.30 6.89 -27.19
C ARG A 133 1.11 7.44 -27.37
N THR A 134 1.80 7.03 -28.43
CA THR A 134 3.07 7.65 -28.83
C THR A 134 2.78 8.84 -29.72
N ILE A 135 3.26 10.03 -29.36
CA ILE A 135 3.10 11.27 -30.15
C ILE A 135 4.46 11.97 -30.19
N ASP A 136 5.05 12.12 -31.38
CA ASP A 136 6.35 12.77 -31.58
C ASP A 136 7.46 12.22 -30.66
N GLY A 137 7.44 10.90 -30.41
CA GLY A 137 8.38 10.22 -29.52
C GLY A 137 8.06 10.32 -28.02
N ASN A 138 6.99 11.01 -27.63
CA ASN A 138 6.51 11.10 -26.25
C ASN A 138 5.41 10.09 -25.96
N TYR A 139 5.30 9.65 -24.71
CA TYR A 139 4.30 8.70 -24.24
C TYR A 139 3.20 9.43 -23.46
N ILE A 140 2.01 9.50 -24.04
CA ILE A 140 0.85 10.21 -23.48
C ILE A 140 -0.18 9.20 -22.95
N ILE A 141 -0.54 9.32 -21.67
CA ILE A 141 -1.56 8.47 -21.06
C ILE A 141 -2.95 8.96 -21.48
N THR A 142 -3.66 8.14 -22.26
CA THR A 142 -5.01 8.46 -22.75
C THR A 142 -6.11 7.89 -21.83
N LYS A 143 -5.74 6.92 -20.98
CA LYS A 143 -6.65 6.25 -20.04
C LYS A 143 -5.81 5.55 -18.97
N GLU A 144 -6.21 5.63 -17.71
CA GLU A 144 -5.59 4.85 -16.63
C GLU A 144 -6.66 4.41 -15.63
N TRP A 145 -6.59 3.14 -15.20
CA TRP A 145 -7.42 2.56 -14.15
C TRP A 145 -6.57 1.73 -13.22
N TYR A 146 -6.64 2.04 -11.92
CA TYR A 146 -6.06 1.24 -10.86
C TYR A 146 -6.87 1.44 -9.57
N THR A 147 -6.79 0.48 -8.65
CA THR A 147 -7.34 0.66 -7.31
C THR A 147 -6.41 1.57 -6.51
N ASP A 148 -6.72 2.87 -6.50
CA ASP A 148 -5.90 3.85 -5.81
C ASP A 148 -5.95 3.64 -4.28
N PRO A 149 -4.80 3.42 -3.60
CA PRO A 149 -4.71 3.35 -2.13
C PRO A 149 -5.29 4.59 -1.43
N PHE A 150 -5.37 5.73 -2.12
CA PHE A 150 -5.76 7.00 -1.53
C PHE A 150 -7.19 7.40 -1.86
N ALA A 151 -7.92 6.62 -2.67
CA ALA A 151 -9.23 6.98 -3.23
C ALA A 151 -10.23 7.44 -2.15
N ASP A 152 -10.24 6.76 -0.99
CA ASP A 152 -11.12 7.11 0.12
C ASP A 152 -10.79 8.48 0.75
N SER A 153 -9.55 8.96 0.61
CA SER A 153 -9.02 10.20 1.20
C SER A 153 -8.87 11.37 0.21
N LEU A 154 -9.21 11.18 -1.07
CA LEU A 154 -9.10 12.24 -2.08
C LEU A 154 -10.18 13.34 -1.97
N ASN A 155 -11.15 13.20 -1.05
CA ASN A 155 -12.06 14.29 -0.69
C ASN A 155 -11.31 15.24 0.27
N LEU A 156 -10.65 16.22 -0.33
CA LEU A 156 -9.77 17.19 0.33
C LEU A 156 -10.57 18.18 1.19
N GLU A 157 -10.86 17.79 2.43
CA GLU A 157 -10.95 18.77 3.52
C GLU A 157 -9.54 18.95 4.11
N ASN A 158 -9.19 20.16 4.55
CA ASN A 158 -7.82 20.48 4.95
C ASN A 158 -7.44 19.66 6.20
N ILE A 159 -6.58 18.64 6.04
CA ILE A 159 -6.11 17.73 7.11
C ILE A 159 -5.00 18.40 7.98
N LYS A 160 -4.58 19.62 7.63
CA LYS A 160 -3.52 20.35 8.32
C LYS A 160 -3.91 20.63 9.77
N SER A 161 -3.13 20.08 10.69
CA SER A 161 -3.25 20.28 12.13
C SER A 161 -1.87 20.45 12.74
N ASP A 162 -1.59 21.65 13.24
CA ASP A 162 -0.31 21.95 13.88
C ASP A 162 -0.15 21.18 15.20
N GLU A 163 -1.23 20.99 15.96
CA GLU A 163 -1.21 20.21 17.21
C GLU A 163 -0.78 18.76 16.97
N ILE A 164 -1.38 18.09 15.98
CA ILE A 164 -1.03 16.70 15.64
C ILE A 164 0.42 16.64 15.19
N ARG A 165 0.83 17.57 14.31
CA ARG A 165 2.21 17.62 13.79
C ARG A 165 3.22 17.78 14.92
N GLU A 166 2.99 18.73 15.82
CA GLU A 166 3.87 18.98 16.96
C GLU A 166 3.92 17.78 17.91
N TYR A 167 2.79 17.12 18.16
CA TYR A 167 2.76 15.91 18.96
C TYR A 167 3.62 14.81 18.34
N ILE A 168 3.49 14.56 17.03
CA ILE A 168 4.24 13.53 16.29
C ILE A 168 5.74 13.85 16.31
N LEU A 169 6.14 15.09 16.01
CA LEU A 169 7.55 15.49 15.94
C LEU A 169 8.29 15.35 17.27
N ASN A 170 7.57 15.51 18.38
CA ASN A 170 8.08 15.38 19.75
C ASN A 170 8.14 13.93 20.26
N GLN A 171 7.65 12.95 19.49
CA GLN A 171 7.77 11.55 19.92
C GLN A 171 9.22 11.05 19.75
N PRO A 172 9.70 10.21 20.69
CA PRO A 172 10.97 9.52 20.52
C PRO A 172 10.79 8.31 19.59
N PRO A 173 11.88 7.76 19.04
CA PRO A 173 11.86 6.43 18.46
C PRO A 173 11.32 5.41 19.47
N ALA A 174 10.42 4.53 19.03
CA ALA A 174 9.92 3.47 19.89
C ALA A 174 10.98 2.37 20.08
N GLN A 175 11.15 1.91 21.32
CA GLN A 175 11.92 0.69 21.60
C GLN A 175 10.96 -0.47 21.83
N TYR A 176 11.20 -1.57 21.13
CA TYR A 176 10.42 -2.79 21.28
C TYR A 176 11.30 -4.02 21.01
N GLU A 177 11.01 -5.09 21.73
CA GLU A 177 11.54 -6.42 21.46
C GLU A 177 10.42 -7.27 20.89
N LEU A 178 10.71 -7.98 19.81
CA LEU A 178 9.76 -8.91 19.21
C LEU A 178 9.97 -10.29 19.80
N SER A 179 8.88 -10.96 20.17
CA SER A 179 8.95 -12.40 20.41
C SER A 179 9.20 -13.13 19.08
N ASP A 180 9.75 -14.34 19.13
CA ASP A 180 9.96 -15.19 17.95
C ASP A 180 8.69 -15.35 17.09
N LYS A 181 7.52 -15.38 17.74
CA LYS A 181 6.23 -15.51 17.07
C LYS A 181 5.87 -14.24 16.30
N VAL A 182 6.01 -13.08 16.93
CA VAL A 182 5.75 -11.79 16.27
C VAL A 182 6.76 -11.56 15.13
N GLN A 183 8.02 -11.91 15.34
CA GLN A 183 9.03 -11.83 14.28
C GLN A 183 8.65 -12.66 13.06
N LYS A 184 8.23 -13.93 13.25
CA LYS A 184 7.73 -14.78 12.16
C LYS A 184 6.51 -14.19 11.46
N ALA A 185 5.61 -13.57 12.21
CA ALA A 185 4.44 -12.88 11.66
C ALA A 185 4.87 -11.73 10.73
N VAL A 186 5.81 -10.89 11.17
CA VAL A 186 6.35 -9.77 10.39
C VAL A 186 7.09 -10.25 9.14
N GLU A 187 7.95 -11.27 9.26
CA GLU A 187 8.68 -11.85 8.13
C GLU A 187 7.72 -12.44 7.09
N TYR A 188 6.68 -13.15 7.53
CA TYR A 188 5.64 -13.66 6.65
C TYR A 188 4.93 -12.52 5.92
N ALA A 189 4.56 -11.46 6.65
CA ALA A 189 3.90 -10.31 6.06
C ALA A 189 4.76 -9.70 4.94
N HIS A 190 6.01 -9.33 5.23
CA HIS A 190 6.87 -8.68 4.23
C HIS A 190 7.16 -9.58 3.02
N MET A 191 7.22 -10.91 3.21
CA MET A 191 7.46 -11.87 2.13
C MET A 191 6.29 -12.02 1.15
N TYR A 192 5.05 -11.92 1.62
CA TYR A 192 3.86 -12.31 0.84
C TYR A 192 2.90 -11.15 0.51
N CYS A 193 3.32 -9.90 0.68
CA CYS A 193 2.51 -8.72 0.41
C CYS A 193 2.41 -8.35 -1.10
N GLY A 194 2.25 -9.33 -1.97
CA GLY A 194 1.93 -9.11 -3.39
C GLY A 194 2.86 -8.13 -4.11
N ALA A 195 2.27 -7.17 -4.82
CA ALA A 195 2.98 -6.16 -5.61
C ALA A 195 3.77 -5.15 -4.77
N ALA A 196 3.57 -5.12 -3.45
CA ALA A 196 4.36 -4.29 -2.53
C ALA A 196 5.51 -5.04 -1.86
N SER A 197 5.61 -6.37 -2.05
CA SER A 197 6.75 -7.11 -1.51
C SER A 197 8.07 -6.67 -2.18
N ASP A 198 9.18 -6.83 -1.48
CA ASP A 198 10.51 -6.56 -2.02
C ASP A 198 10.75 -7.45 -3.26
N GLU A 199 11.47 -6.93 -4.27
CA GLU A 199 11.82 -7.68 -5.49
C GLU A 199 12.49 -9.02 -5.17
N LYS A 200 13.30 -9.08 -4.10
CA LYS A 200 13.94 -10.33 -3.64
C LYS A 200 12.93 -11.43 -3.30
N TYR A 201 11.69 -11.07 -2.98
CA TYR A 201 10.59 -12.00 -2.72
C TYR A 201 9.72 -12.26 -3.95
N GLY A 202 9.92 -11.51 -5.04
CA GLY A 202 9.33 -11.78 -6.35
C GLY A 202 7.93 -11.20 -6.60
N LEU A 203 7.51 -10.20 -5.82
CA LEU A 203 6.19 -9.55 -5.97
C LEU A 203 5.02 -10.55 -5.84
N LYS A 204 5.08 -11.44 -4.83
CA LYS A 204 4.23 -12.64 -4.77
C LYS A 204 3.27 -12.66 -3.60
N TYR A 205 2.12 -13.28 -3.84
CA TYR A 205 1.20 -13.76 -2.81
C TYR A 205 1.55 -15.21 -2.42
N ASN A 206 1.06 -15.69 -1.27
CA ASN A 206 1.16 -17.11 -0.91
C ASN A 206 0.09 -17.97 -1.63
N SER A 207 0.07 -17.89 -2.96
CA SER A 207 -1.00 -18.46 -3.79
C SER A 207 -1.06 -19.98 -3.83
N LYS A 208 0.02 -20.66 -3.42
CA LYS A 208 0.05 -22.13 -3.33
C LYS A 208 -0.79 -22.66 -2.17
N THR A 209 -0.87 -21.91 -1.08
CA THR A 209 -1.55 -22.33 0.16
C THR A 209 -2.86 -21.57 0.36
N TYR A 210 -2.90 -20.29 0.01
CA TYR A 210 -4.04 -19.40 0.21
C TYR A 210 -4.52 -18.82 -1.10
N ARG A 211 -5.83 -18.84 -1.31
CA ARG A 211 -6.48 -18.19 -2.44
C ARG A 211 -6.32 -16.68 -2.25
N ASN A 212 -5.95 -16.01 -3.33
CA ASN A 212 -5.97 -14.56 -3.39
C ASN A 212 -7.41 -14.10 -3.61
N HIS A 213 -8.00 -13.45 -2.60
CA HIS A 213 -9.36 -12.90 -2.66
C HIS A 213 -9.39 -11.42 -3.06
N ASN A 214 -8.28 -10.82 -3.52
CA ASN A 214 -8.25 -9.42 -3.95
C ASN A 214 -9.36 -9.06 -4.95
N PRO A 215 -9.68 -9.91 -5.96
CA PRO A 215 -10.75 -9.63 -6.93
C PRO A 215 -12.17 -9.69 -6.35
N GLU A 216 -12.37 -10.43 -5.25
CA GLU A 216 -13.69 -10.74 -4.67
C GLU A 216 -13.99 -9.94 -3.39
N GLY A 217 -12.95 -9.33 -2.81
CA GLY A 217 -12.98 -8.71 -1.49
C GLY A 217 -12.69 -9.69 -0.36
N GLY A 218 -12.28 -9.15 0.80
CA GLY A 218 -11.97 -9.93 2.00
C GLY A 218 -10.51 -10.37 2.14
N ASP A 219 -9.66 -10.08 1.16
CA ASP A 219 -8.26 -10.51 1.20
C ASP A 219 -7.43 -9.84 2.30
N CYS A 220 -7.78 -8.61 2.69
CA CYS A 220 -7.18 -7.95 3.85
C CYS A 220 -7.32 -8.79 5.15
N ALA A 221 -8.52 -9.35 5.40
CA ALA A 221 -8.76 -10.21 6.56
C ALA A 221 -8.15 -11.60 6.37
N ASN A 222 -8.21 -12.14 5.14
CA ASN A 222 -7.55 -13.40 4.79
C ASN A 222 -6.06 -13.34 5.11
N TYR A 223 -5.40 -12.27 4.70
CA TYR A 223 -3.98 -12.06 4.85
C TYR A 223 -3.58 -11.72 6.29
N ALA A 224 -4.35 -10.88 7.00
CA ALA A 224 -4.16 -10.70 8.44
C ALA A 224 -4.28 -12.03 9.21
N SER A 225 -5.23 -12.89 8.80
CA SER A 225 -5.38 -14.23 9.37
C SER A 225 -4.20 -15.14 9.05
N GLN A 226 -3.65 -15.07 7.83
CA GLN A 226 -2.44 -15.79 7.45
C GLN A 226 -1.24 -15.35 8.31
N ILE A 227 -1.00 -14.04 8.45
CA ILE A 227 0.08 -13.49 9.28
C ILE A 227 0.00 -14.03 10.71
N MET A 228 -1.20 -14.05 11.29
CA MET A 228 -1.42 -14.61 12.63
C MET A 228 -1.20 -16.13 12.67
N PHE A 229 -1.72 -16.90 11.72
CA PHE A 229 -1.60 -18.36 11.74
C PHE A 229 -0.16 -18.83 11.50
N GLU A 230 0.50 -18.26 10.50
CA GLU A 230 1.83 -18.65 10.03
C GLU A 230 2.94 -18.21 10.99
N SER A 231 2.65 -17.27 11.89
CA SER A 231 3.49 -17.01 13.06
C SER A 231 3.66 -18.24 13.98
N GLY A 232 2.69 -19.15 13.95
CA GLY A 232 2.57 -20.29 14.86
C GLY A 232 2.17 -19.92 16.29
N ALA A 233 1.69 -18.70 16.55
CA ALA A 233 1.12 -18.30 17.85
C ALA A 233 -0.30 -18.83 18.05
N PHE A 234 -1.06 -18.97 16.95
CA PHE A 234 -2.48 -19.30 17.02
C PHE A 234 -2.82 -20.56 16.24
N SER A 235 -3.56 -21.47 16.87
CA SER A 235 -4.15 -22.63 16.20
C SER A 235 -5.49 -22.28 15.56
N LYS A 236 -5.78 -22.83 14.38
CA LYS A 236 -7.11 -22.74 13.76
C LYS A 236 -8.15 -23.46 14.63
N ASN A 237 -9.40 -22.99 14.57
CA ASN A 237 -10.54 -23.65 15.22
C ASN A 237 -11.78 -23.56 14.32
N ARG A 238 -12.93 -24.08 14.75
CA ARG A 238 -14.15 -24.07 13.93
C ARG A 238 -14.60 -22.66 13.51
N THR A 239 -14.39 -21.65 14.36
CA THR A 239 -14.87 -20.28 14.11
C THR A 239 -13.91 -19.48 13.22
N TRP A 240 -12.60 -19.65 13.41
CA TRP A 240 -11.55 -19.04 12.61
C TRP A 240 -10.72 -20.14 11.96
N ASN A 241 -11.09 -20.44 10.72
CA ASN A 241 -10.49 -21.50 9.91
C ASN A 241 -10.37 -21.10 8.44
N TYR A 242 -9.44 -21.78 7.79
CA TYR A 242 -9.24 -21.80 6.35
C TYR A 242 -8.80 -23.20 5.91
N SER A 243 -9.47 -23.72 4.88
CA SER A 243 -9.22 -25.03 4.29
C SER A 243 -9.71 -25.07 2.84
N ASN A 244 -8.95 -25.71 1.95
CA ASN A 244 -9.36 -26.00 0.56
C ASN A 244 -9.86 -24.76 -0.20
N GLY A 245 -9.14 -23.64 -0.14
CA GLY A 245 -9.53 -22.44 -0.88
C GLY A 245 -10.67 -21.63 -0.25
N SER A 246 -11.19 -22.07 0.90
CA SER A 246 -12.34 -21.48 1.59
C SER A 246 -12.02 -21.14 3.04
N GLY A 247 -12.49 -19.98 3.50
CA GLY A 247 -12.33 -19.52 4.87
C GLY A 247 -13.66 -19.19 5.52
N THR A 248 -13.68 -19.31 6.85
CA THR A 248 -14.80 -18.86 7.68
C THR A 248 -14.99 -17.34 7.60
N LYS A 249 -16.15 -16.84 8.03
CA LYS A 249 -16.39 -15.38 8.15
C LYS A 249 -15.34 -14.69 9.04
N ALA A 250 -14.92 -15.33 10.13
CA ALA A 250 -13.88 -14.77 11.00
C ALA A 250 -12.51 -14.70 10.31
N TRP A 251 -12.25 -15.52 9.31
CA TRP A 251 -11.00 -15.54 8.57
C TRP A 251 -11.01 -14.57 7.38
N LEU A 252 -12.10 -14.52 6.60
CA LEU A 252 -12.14 -13.79 5.32
C LEU A 252 -12.83 -12.42 5.38
N ASN A 253 -13.59 -12.09 6.43
CA ASN A 253 -14.35 -10.85 6.46
C ASN A 253 -13.77 -9.89 7.50
N ALA A 254 -13.46 -8.65 7.12
CA ALA A 254 -12.83 -7.66 8.00
C ALA A 254 -13.60 -7.43 9.32
N GLN A 255 -14.93 -7.27 9.26
CA GLN A 255 -15.78 -7.19 10.46
C GLN A 255 -15.77 -8.51 11.27
N GLY A 256 -15.92 -9.64 10.59
CA GLY A 256 -15.88 -10.96 11.21
C GLY A 256 -14.57 -11.24 11.94
N PHE A 257 -13.45 -10.87 11.34
CA PHE A 257 -12.10 -10.95 11.88
C PHE A 257 -11.97 -10.10 13.14
N LYS A 258 -12.26 -8.79 13.04
CA LYS A 258 -12.22 -7.85 14.17
C LYS A 258 -13.06 -8.36 15.35
N ASN A 259 -14.28 -8.82 15.08
CA ASN A 259 -15.17 -9.34 16.11
C ASN A 259 -14.62 -10.63 16.74
N TYR A 260 -14.05 -11.53 15.92
CA TYR A 260 -13.46 -12.77 16.42
C TYR A 260 -12.25 -12.51 17.32
N ILE A 261 -11.34 -11.62 16.93
CA ILE A 261 -10.16 -11.28 17.74
C ILE A 261 -10.57 -10.82 19.14
N LEU A 262 -11.54 -9.90 19.22
CA LEU A 262 -12.03 -9.38 20.50
C LEU A 262 -12.79 -10.45 21.30
N ASN A 263 -13.74 -11.16 20.67
CA ASN A 263 -14.62 -12.09 21.38
C ASN A 263 -13.94 -13.40 21.80
N SER A 264 -12.84 -13.78 21.13
CA SER A 264 -12.07 -14.99 21.48
C SER A 264 -11.02 -14.75 22.56
N GLY A 265 -10.78 -13.49 22.96
CA GLY A 265 -9.68 -13.13 23.86
C GLY A 265 -8.30 -13.18 23.21
N ARG A 266 -8.21 -13.30 21.88
CA ARG A 266 -6.93 -13.21 21.13
C ARG A 266 -6.43 -11.79 20.97
N GLY A 267 -7.26 -10.80 21.29
CA GLY A 267 -6.86 -9.41 21.33
C GLY A 267 -7.83 -8.58 22.16
N SER A 268 -7.42 -7.34 22.38
CA SER A 268 -8.17 -6.33 23.14
C SER A 268 -8.23 -5.02 22.36
N LEU A 269 -9.27 -4.22 22.61
CA LEU A 269 -9.41 -2.90 22.01
C LEU A 269 -8.55 -1.90 22.79
N LEU A 270 -7.60 -1.25 22.13
CA LEU A 270 -6.80 -0.17 22.70
C LEU A 270 -7.53 1.17 22.65
N ALA A 271 -8.10 1.50 21.49
CA ALA A 271 -8.85 2.72 21.25
C ALA A 271 -9.75 2.57 20.02
N GLN A 272 -10.79 3.41 19.94
CA GLN A 272 -11.62 3.53 18.75
C GLN A 272 -12.13 4.96 18.60
N GLY A 273 -12.25 5.46 17.36
CA GLY A 273 -12.71 6.83 17.12
C GLY A 273 -12.31 7.39 15.76
N SER A 274 -12.46 8.69 15.57
CA SER A 274 -11.83 9.40 14.45
C SER A 274 -10.31 9.38 14.60
N TYR A 275 -9.58 9.91 13.62
CA TYR A 275 -8.13 10.04 13.73
C TYR A 275 -7.72 10.87 14.96
N GLU A 276 -8.41 11.99 15.20
CA GLU A 276 -8.19 12.89 16.33
C GLU A 276 -8.40 12.20 17.69
N ASP A 277 -9.35 11.27 17.75
CA ASP A 277 -9.62 10.49 18.97
C ASP A 277 -8.50 9.49 19.27
N VAL A 278 -7.84 8.92 18.24
CA VAL A 278 -6.97 7.75 18.41
C VAL A 278 -5.48 8.00 18.20
N TYR A 279 -5.06 9.09 17.55
CA TYR A 279 -3.67 9.24 17.09
C TYR A 279 -2.65 9.16 18.23
N ARG A 280 -2.99 9.65 19.43
CA ARG A 280 -2.13 9.53 20.62
C ARG A 280 -2.06 8.09 21.12
N ALA A 281 -3.19 7.37 21.11
CA ALA A 281 -3.25 5.96 21.50
C ALA A 281 -2.58 5.03 20.48
N ALA A 282 -2.48 5.44 19.21
CA ALA A 282 -1.80 4.68 18.15
C ALA A 282 -0.34 4.39 18.45
N TYR A 283 0.34 5.25 19.22
CA TYR A 283 1.71 5.00 19.68
C TYR A 283 1.86 3.84 20.68
N LYS A 284 0.74 3.27 21.16
CA LYS A 284 0.75 2.04 21.96
C LYS A 284 0.75 0.78 21.08
N LEU A 285 0.47 0.91 19.79
CA LEU A 285 0.51 -0.20 18.86
C LEU A 285 1.93 -0.72 18.71
N ARG A 286 2.06 -2.03 18.54
CA ARG A 286 3.32 -2.75 18.34
C ARG A 286 3.20 -3.69 17.14
N PRO A 287 4.32 -4.12 16.53
CA PRO A 287 4.25 -5.15 15.51
C PRO A 287 3.46 -6.37 15.98
N GLY A 288 2.59 -6.89 15.12
CA GLY A 288 1.58 -7.92 15.44
C GLY A 288 0.18 -7.36 15.71
N ASP A 289 0.06 -6.12 16.18
CA ASP A 289 -1.24 -5.49 16.42
C ASP A 289 -2.02 -5.23 15.12
N VAL A 290 -3.31 -4.95 15.23
CA VAL A 290 -4.20 -4.74 14.08
C VAL A 290 -4.86 -3.37 14.13
N VAL A 291 -4.92 -2.70 12.98
CA VAL A 291 -5.76 -1.53 12.75
C VAL A 291 -6.93 -1.95 11.88
N ALA A 292 -8.16 -1.73 12.36
CA ALA A 292 -9.37 -1.94 11.57
C ALA A 292 -10.02 -0.60 11.21
N TYR A 293 -10.44 -0.47 9.95
CA TYR A 293 -11.01 0.76 9.40
C TYR A 293 -12.50 0.58 9.19
N GLU A 294 -13.28 1.42 9.86
CA GLU A 294 -14.73 1.46 9.80
C GLU A 294 -15.19 2.55 8.84
N LYS A 295 -16.14 2.22 7.97
CA LYS A 295 -16.85 3.18 7.12
C LYS A 295 -18.34 2.89 7.21
N ASN A 296 -19.14 3.91 7.53
CA ASN A 296 -20.61 3.78 7.66
C ASN A 296 -21.05 2.67 8.62
N GLY A 297 -20.43 2.56 9.81
CA GLY A 297 -20.83 1.58 10.83
C GLY A 297 -20.31 0.15 10.62
N ARG A 298 -19.48 -0.08 9.59
CA ARG A 298 -18.96 -1.40 9.25
C ARG A 298 -17.46 -1.36 9.04
N ILE A 299 -16.74 -2.34 9.58
CA ILE A 299 -15.34 -2.56 9.27
C ILE A 299 -15.21 -3.00 7.80
N THR A 300 -14.61 -2.15 6.99
CA THR A 300 -14.37 -2.37 5.55
C THR A 300 -12.98 -2.90 5.26
N HIS A 301 -12.02 -2.66 6.15
CA HIS A 301 -10.63 -3.06 5.96
C HIS A 301 -9.92 -3.34 7.28
N VAL A 302 -8.87 -4.16 7.24
CA VAL A 302 -7.95 -4.41 8.36
C VAL A 302 -6.52 -4.44 7.85
N SER A 303 -5.58 -3.99 8.66
CA SER A 303 -4.15 -4.06 8.38
C SER A 303 -3.39 -4.49 9.64
N THR A 304 -2.28 -5.20 9.46
CA THR A 304 -1.41 -5.63 10.57
C THR A 304 -0.26 -4.64 10.72
N VAL A 305 0.02 -4.18 11.93
CA VAL A 305 1.21 -3.40 12.25
C VAL A 305 2.42 -4.32 12.12
N THR A 306 3.40 -3.95 11.31
CA THR A 306 4.62 -4.76 11.07
C THR A 306 5.92 -4.01 11.32
N GLY A 307 5.82 -2.73 11.68
CA GLY A 307 6.95 -1.91 12.07
C GLY A 307 6.49 -0.60 12.68
N LEU A 308 7.44 0.12 13.25
CA LEU A 308 7.27 1.49 13.72
C LEU A 308 8.33 2.35 13.01
N ASP A 309 8.01 3.58 12.68
CA ASP A 309 8.97 4.49 12.07
C ASP A 309 9.93 5.13 13.10
N SER A 310 10.80 6.02 12.64
CA SER A 310 11.77 6.75 13.48
C SER A 310 11.16 7.60 14.60
N LYS A 311 9.85 7.87 14.59
CA LYS A 311 9.12 8.56 15.67
C LYS A 311 8.22 7.61 16.46
N GLY A 312 8.31 6.31 16.23
CA GLY A 312 7.43 5.31 16.84
C GLY A 312 6.03 5.27 16.21
N TYR A 313 5.82 5.90 15.06
CA TYR A 313 4.53 5.91 14.38
C TYR A 313 4.25 4.54 13.74
N PRO A 314 3.04 3.98 13.90
CA PRO A 314 2.78 2.61 13.46
C PRO A 314 2.66 2.49 11.94
N LEU A 315 3.39 1.50 11.42
CA LEU A 315 3.47 1.15 10.01
C LEU A 315 2.77 -0.18 9.77
N VAL A 316 1.81 -0.18 8.84
CA VAL A 316 0.96 -1.33 8.56
C VAL A 316 1.30 -2.03 7.25
N THR A 317 1.00 -3.32 7.22
CA THR A 317 1.08 -4.19 6.05
C THR A 317 -0.27 -4.87 5.80
N CYS A 318 -0.76 -4.84 4.55
CA CYS A 318 -2.05 -5.42 4.18
C CYS A 318 -2.18 -5.70 2.67
N HIS A 319 -3.21 -6.47 2.29
CA HIS A 319 -3.71 -6.65 0.92
C HIS A 319 -4.92 -5.75 0.64
N ASN A 320 -5.56 -5.87 -0.55
CA ASN A 320 -6.58 -4.97 -1.09
C ASN A 320 -6.06 -3.54 -1.27
N THR A 321 -5.17 -3.41 -2.27
CA THR A 321 -4.05 -2.47 -2.40
C THR A 321 -2.93 -2.85 -1.45
N ASP A 322 -1.89 -3.45 -2.02
CA ASP A 322 -0.82 -4.05 -1.24
C ASP A 322 0.01 -2.94 -0.59
N ARG A 323 0.21 -3.02 0.73
CA ARG A 323 0.93 -2.01 1.51
C ARG A 323 1.98 -2.71 2.35
N VAL A 324 3.21 -2.23 2.33
CA VAL A 324 4.28 -2.69 3.23
C VAL A 324 4.83 -1.49 3.98
N LEU A 325 4.77 -1.55 5.31
CA LEU A 325 5.29 -0.51 6.21
C LEU A 325 4.73 0.89 5.90
N VAL A 326 3.46 0.97 5.52
CA VAL A 326 2.78 2.24 5.21
C VAL A 326 2.23 2.84 6.50
N PRO A 327 2.39 4.15 6.77
CA PRO A 327 1.75 4.80 7.92
C PRO A 327 0.26 4.47 7.99
N TYR A 328 -0.23 4.03 9.15
CA TYR A 328 -1.57 3.44 9.29
C TYR A 328 -2.72 4.33 8.81
N ASP A 329 -2.55 5.66 8.82
CA ASP A 329 -3.57 6.62 8.42
C ASP A 329 -3.40 7.13 6.98
N LEU A 330 -2.28 6.84 6.31
CA LEU A 330 -2.04 7.27 4.94
C LEU A 330 -2.99 6.52 4.00
N GLY A 331 -3.84 7.25 3.30
CA GLY A 331 -4.98 6.73 2.52
C GLY A 331 -6.28 6.56 3.32
N TRP A 332 -6.28 6.87 4.62
CA TRP A 332 -7.44 6.73 5.52
C TRP A 332 -7.87 8.03 6.22
N SER A 333 -7.50 9.19 5.68
CA SER A 333 -7.71 10.51 6.29
C SER A 333 -9.11 11.12 6.07
N ASN A 334 -10.06 10.33 5.57
CA ASN A 334 -11.45 10.77 5.39
C ASN A 334 -12.20 10.78 6.73
N LYS A 335 -12.92 11.88 7.03
CA LYS A 335 -13.68 12.05 8.28
C LYS A 335 -14.75 10.98 8.54
N LYS A 336 -15.21 10.26 7.50
CA LYS A 336 -16.13 9.13 7.62
C LYS A 336 -15.46 7.83 8.06
N ILE A 337 -14.13 7.79 8.06
CA ILE A 337 -13.35 6.66 8.54
C ILE A 337 -13.19 6.77 10.04
N ARG A 338 -13.52 5.68 10.74
CA ARG A 338 -13.19 5.49 12.15
C ARG A 338 -12.17 4.37 12.27
N PHE A 339 -11.24 4.51 13.19
CA PHE A 339 -10.18 3.55 13.45
C PHE A 339 -10.55 2.73 14.68
N HIS A 340 -10.24 1.43 14.64
CA HIS A 340 -10.24 0.55 15.81
C HIS A 340 -8.82 0.02 15.93
N LEU A 341 -8.18 0.31 17.05
CA LEU A 341 -6.81 -0.11 17.34
C LEU A 341 -6.87 -1.35 18.24
N LEU A 342 -6.37 -2.48 17.76
CA LEU A 342 -6.47 -3.77 18.45
C LEU A 342 -5.08 -4.23 18.86
N HIS A 343 -4.88 -4.47 20.15
CA HIS A 343 -3.72 -5.20 20.64
C HIS A 343 -3.94 -6.69 20.48
N VAL A 344 -2.99 -7.41 19.86
CA VAL A 344 -3.07 -8.87 19.65
C VAL A 344 -2.16 -9.59 20.64
N HIS A 345 -2.71 -10.61 21.31
CA HIS A 345 -2.03 -11.39 22.33
C HIS A 345 -1.33 -12.61 21.71
N TYR A 346 -0.15 -12.36 21.11
CA TYR A 346 0.73 -13.38 20.48
C TYR A 346 1.37 -14.35 21.47
#